data_AF-A0A9D6WHM4-F1
#
_entry.id   AF-A0A9D6WHM4-F1
#
_cell.length_a   1.000
_cell.length_b   1.000
_cell.length_c   1.000
_cell.angle_alpha   90.00
_cell.angle_beta   90.00
_cell.angle_gamma   90.00
#
_symmetry.space_group_name_H-M   'P 1'
#
loop_
_entity.id
_entity.type
_entity.pdbx_description
1 polymer ?
#
loop_
_entity_poly.entity_id
_entity_poly.type
_entity_poly.pdbx_seq_one_letter_code
_entity_poly.pdbx_strand_id
1 'polypeptide(L)'
;MRERTRKGVGAIALAEEAANLLRLSTPSLVATYFIGSLPFVLGFLYFWADMSRSPTASSACGGAAFGMAFLYIWMKWWHAAFARGLLLRLTGEQPPRWTVRRVMNLLAIQGLAQPVGLFALPVAALITVPFGWTYAFFENLSILGADGDGPKAVAERAWRQARLWPGQNHLLLSLLFLFGLFVFLNVAIALAALPHLVRSLMGFEMPLLSGPWFATNTTFLAVSAGIAWLCVDPVLKAAYVLRCFHGDSVRSGADLKAELKSFLRGGATTAAILIALAAAAPSSAYSEDTPAGRPITGSIVGNGAALSPEELDRAVGEVIRKREYTWRTRRDVSPKKESPEEKGFLASLVTSVGESLDYALRTIAKWVRNFARWWRETFPDRDAPEAKRGGGPDRLVVPQLLLYALLALVACLLAVGIARWRKSRRADSSVDGMAAAGAAPDLACEDLSPTRLPTSEWLDLASELGIKGELRLALRALFLAGLSHLARSGAISVARFKSNREYERELRRRAHDRAELVEAFTETVAVFERTWYGTHAVDGEVLGSFRKNLDRIIAHADE
;
A
#
# COMPACT_ATOMS: atom_id res chain seq x y z
N MET A 1 6.48 30.54 -11.86
CA MET A 1 7.51 29.49 -11.99
C MET A 1 6.82 28.13 -11.86
N ARG A 2 6.42 27.51 -12.97
CA ARG A 2 5.66 26.25 -12.97
C ARG A 2 6.65 25.10 -12.76
N GLU A 3 6.66 24.48 -11.58
CA GLU A 3 7.28 23.17 -11.37
C GLU A 3 6.64 22.19 -12.37
N ARG A 4 7.26 22.01 -13.54
CA ARG A 4 6.96 20.89 -14.43
C ARG A 4 7.20 19.64 -13.58
N THR A 5 6.10 19.04 -13.15
CA THR A 5 6.01 17.77 -12.44
C THR A 5 6.99 16.77 -13.04
N ARG A 6 8.16 16.58 -12.41
CA ARG A 6 8.93 15.35 -12.61
C ARG A 6 7.94 14.21 -12.40
N LYS A 7 7.77 13.36 -13.42
CA LYS A 7 6.88 12.19 -13.35
C LYS A 7 7.36 11.35 -12.16
N GLY A 8 6.59 11.34 -11.08
CA GLY A 8 6.84 10.44 -9.95
C GLY A 8 6.70 8.99 -10.40
N VAL A 9 7.22 8.07 -9.58
CA VAL A 9 7.07 6.62 -9.76
C VAL A 9 5.58 6.27 -10.01
N GLY A 10 5.29 5.29 -10.86
CA GLY A 10 3.90 4.86 -11.07
C GLY A 10 3.25 4.36 -9.77
N ALA A 11 1.94 4.54 -9.57
CA ALA A 11 1.27 4.08 -8.35
C ALA A 11 1.34 2.56 -8.16
N ILE A 12 1.33 1.79 -9.26
CA ILE A 12 1.48 0.32 -9.23
C ILE A 12 2.91 -0.05 -8.80
N ALA A 13 3.92 0.56 -9.43
CA ALA A 13 5.32 0.33 -9.07
C ALA A 13 5.59 0.68 -7.60
N LEU A 14 4.99 1.76 -7.08
CA LEU A 14 5.09 2.12 -5.67
C LEU A 14 4.45 1.07 -4.74
N ALA A 15 3.32 0.47 -5.13
CA ALA A 15 2.68 -0.59 -4.36
C ALA A 15 3.50 -1.90 -4.38
N GLU A 16 4.10 -2.23 -5.54
CA GLU A 16 5.02 -3.37 -5.67
C GLU A 16 6.29 -3.16 -4.84
N GLU A 17 6.87 -1.97 -4.89
CA GLU A 17 8.04 -1.61 -4.10
C GLU A 17 7.74 -1.63 -2.60
N ALA A 18 6.56 -1.18 -2.18
CA ALA A 18 6.10 -1.27 -0.80
C ALA A 18 6.00 -2.73 -0.34
N ALA A 19 5.42 -3.61 -1.16
CA ALA A 19 5.32 -5.03 -0.86
C ALA A 19 6.73 -5.68 -0.80
N ASN A 20 7.62 -5.33 -1.73
CA ASN A 20 8.99 -5.83 -1.74
C ASN A 20 9.79 -5.35 -0.51
N LEU A 21 9.65 -4.07 -0.13
CA LEU A 21 10.28 -3.50 1.04
C LEU A 21 9.88 -4.25 2.31
N LEU A 22 8.59 -4.57 2.47
CA LEU A 22 8.10 -5.38 3.58
C LEU A 22 8.62 -6.82 3.55
N ARG A 23 8.61 -7.47 2.37
CA ARG A 23 9.13 -8.85 2.22
C ARG A 23 10.59 -8.97 2.59
N LEU A 24 11.39 -7.99 2.21
CA LEU A 24 12.80 -7.99 2.54
C LEU A 24 13.04 -7.62 4.02
N SER A 25 12.06 -7.05 4.73
CA SER A 25 12.26 -6.47 6.05
C SER A 25 12.48 -7.51 7.14
N THR A 26 13.28 -7.15 8.14
CA THR A 26 13.55 -8.02 9.28
C THR A 26 12.25 -8.32 10.02
N PRO A 27 12.01 -9.57 10.45
CA PRO A 27 10.80 -9.93 11.19
C PRO A 27 10.57 -9.08 12.44
N SER A 28 11.65 -8.62 13.10
CA SER A 28 11.57 -7.71 14.24
C SER A 28 10.92 -6.36 13.92
N LEU A 29 11.16 -5.83 12.71
CA LEU A 29 10.54 -4.59 12.25
C LEU A 29 9.04 -4.79 11.98
N VAL A 30 8.67 -5.92 11.39
CA VAL A 30 7.25 -6.26 11.19
C VAL A 30 6.55 -6.50 12.54
N ALA A 31 7.21 -7.14 13.49
CA ALA A 31 6.68 -7.34 14.85
C ALA A 31 6.40 -6.01 15.56
N THR A 32 7.23 -4.98 15.35
CA THR A 32 7.05 -3.62 15.88
C THR A 32 5.68 -3.05 15.50
N TYR A 33 5.22 -3.28 14.27
CA TYR A 33 3.89 -2.86 13.82
C TYR A 33 2.77 -3.61 14.57
N PHE A 34 2.90 -4.93 14.72
CA PHE A 34 1.88 -5.76 15.37
C PHE A 34 1.81 -5.55 16.89
N ILE A 35 2.93 -5.26 17.56
CA ILE A 35 2.98 -4.87 18.99
C ILE A 35 2.15 -3.60 19.24
N GLY A 36 2.17 -2.66 18.29
CA GLY A 36 1.34 -1.47 18.35
C GLY A 36 -0.15 -1.74 18.05
N SER A 37 -0.41 -2.51 17.00
CA SER A 37 -1.74 -2.61 16.39
C SER A 37 -2.64 -3.65 17.04
N LEU A 38 -2.09 -4.80 17.47
CA LEU A 38 -2.88 -5.89 18.04
C LEU A 38 -3.58 -5.48 19.35
N PRO A 39 -2.91 -4.85 20.34
CA PRO A 39 -3.58 -4.42 21.58
C PRO A 39 -4.74 -3.47 21.32
N PHE A 40 -4.57 -2.54 20.36
CA PHE A 40 -5.63 -1.60 20.00
C PHE A 40 -6.81 -2.29 19.32
N VAL A 41 -6.57 -3.18 18.34
CA VAL A 41 -7.66 -3.91 17.66
C VAL A 41 -8.41 -4.81 18.63
N LEU A 42 -7.70 -5.56 19.48
CA LEU A 42 -8.33 -6.40 20.50
C LEU A 42 -9.12 -5.57 21.53
N GLY A 43 -8.54 -4.47 22.00
CA GLY A 43 -9.22 -3.53 22.89
C GLY A 43 -10.46 -2.91 22.25
N PHE A 44 -10.38 -2.54 20.96
CA PHE A 44 -11.51 -2.00 20.19
C PHE A 44 -12.61 -3.04 20.03
N LEU A 45 -12.29 -4.28 19.68
CA LEU A 45 -13.26 -5.36 19.54
C LEU A 45 -13.95 -5.66 20.88
N TYR A 46 -13.20 -5.65 21.98
CA TYR A 46 -13.74 -5.80 23.32
C TYR A 46 -14.65 -4.64 23.70
N PHE A 47 -14.19 -3.41 23.52
CA PHE A 47 -14.96 -2.20 23.75
C PHE A 47 -16.26 -2.20 22.95
N TRP A 48 -16.18 -2.54 21.67
CA TRP A 48 -17.32 -2.64 20.77
C TRP A 48 -18.33 -3.69 21.24
N ALA A 49 -17.86 -4.89 21.57
CA ALA A 49 -18.71 -5.97 22.05
C ALA A 49 -19.38 -5.64 23.39
N ASP A 50 -18.63 -5.04 24.31
CA ASP A 50 -19.12 -4.67 25.63
C ASP A 50 -20.13 -3.53 25.57
N MET A 51 -19.83 -2.43 24.90
CA MET A 51 -20.74 -1.29 24.78
C MET A 51 -22.03 -1.63 24.00
N SER A 52 -21.94 -2.61 23.10
CA SER A 52 -23.10 -3.08 22.34
C SER A 52 -24.07 -3.94 23.16
N ARG A 53 -23.57 -4.68 24.18
CA ARG A 53 -24.36 -5.74 24.84
C ARG A 53 -24.47 -5.60 26.36
N SER A 54 -23.52 -4.93 27.02
CA SER A 54 -23.47 -4.84 28.48
C SER A 54 -24.51 -3.88 29.05
N PRO A 55 -25.24 -4.27 30.11
CA PRO A 55 -26.18 -3.38 30.81
C PRO A 55 -25.47 -2.30 31.64
N THR A 56 -24.19 -2.50 32.01
CA THR A 56 -23.37 -1.52 32.76
C THR A 56 -22.52 -0.63 31.84
N ALA A 57 -22.80 -0.63 30.54
CA ALA A 57 -22.03 0.13 29.55
C ALA A 57 -21.96 1.64 29.89
N SER A 58 -23.04 2.23 30.42
CA SER A 58 -23.06 3.66 30.78
C SER A 58 -22.09 4.00 31.90
N SER A 59 -22.00 3.17 32.95
CA SER A 59 -21.08 3.39 34.07
C SER A 59 -19.63 3.06 33.72
N ALA A 60 -19.39 2.09 32.83
CA ALA A 60 -18.05 1.70 32.40
C ALA A 60 -17.50 2.55 31.23
N CYS A 61 -18.35 3.33 30.55
CA CYS A 61 -18.00 4.05 29.33
C CYS A 61 -16.78 4.98 29.52
N GLY A 62 -16.73 5.74 30.61
CA GLY A 62 -15.63 6.68 30.88
C GLY A 62 -14.27 6.00 30.96
N GLY A 63 -14.17 4.96 31.81
CA GLY A 63 -12.93 4.19 31.95
C GLY A 63 -12.54 3.42 30.68
N ALA A 64 -13.53 2.86 29.99
CA ALA A 64 -13.30 2.14 28.75
C ALA A 64 -12.85 3.08 27.60
N ALA A 65 -13.41 4.28 27.51
CA ALA A 65 -13.00 5.31 26.55
C ALA A 65 -11.58 5.82 26.84
N PHE A 66 -11.22 6.01 28.11
CA PHE A 66 -9.85 6.36 28.50
C PHE A 66 -8.84 5.26 28.08
N GLY A 67 -9.17 3.99 28.32
CA GLY A 67 -8.37 2.86 27.87
C GLY A 67 -8.21 2.83 26.35
N MET A 68 -9.28 3.10 25.59
CA MET A 68 -9.23 3.18 24.13
C MET A 68 -8.36 4.35 23.63
N ALA A 69 -8.42 5.51 24.28
CA ALA A 69 -7.57 6.65 23.95
C ALA A 69 -6.09 6.33 24.19
N PHE A 70 -5.76 5.68 25.31
CA PHE A 70 -4.40 5.21 25.59
C PHE A 70 -3.91 4.21 24.53
N LEU A 71 -4.71 3.19 24.21
CA LEU A 71 -4.37 2.19 23.19
C LEU A 71 -4.22 2.81 21.80
N TYR A 72 -4.98 3.85 21.48
CA TYR A 72 -4.86 4.57 20.21
C TYR A 72 -3.52 5.32 20.12
N ILE A 73 -3.12 6.02 21.18
CA ILE A 73 -1.82 6.72 21.24
C ILE A 73 -0.68 5.70 21.19
N TRP A 74 -0.80 4.59 21.92
CA TRP A 74 0.13 3.45 21.87
C TRP A 74 0.33 2.95 20.45
N MET A 75 -0.77 2.64 19.74
CA MET A 75 -0.73 2.18 18.36
C MET A 75 -0.02 3.20 17.45
N LYS A 76 -0.39 4.49 17.52
CA LYS A 76 0.20 5.54 16.67
C LYS A 76 1.69 5.75 16.95
N TRP A 77 2.11 5.60 18.20
CA TRP A 77 3.53 5.64 18.58
C TRP A 77 4.33 4.51 17.91
N TRP A 78 3.84 3.28 17.99
CA TRP A 78 4.47 2.13 17.33
C TRP A 78 4.43 2.20 15.80
N HIS A 79 3.36 2.75 15.22
CA HIS A 79 3.28 3.01 13.78
C HIS A 79 4.37 3.99 13.31
N ALA A 80 4.65 5.03 14.09
CA ALA A 80 5.73 5.97 13.80
C ALA A 80 7.11 5.30 13.93
N ALA A 81 7.31 4.44 14.94
CA ALA A 81 8.54 3.67 15.11
C ALA A 81 8.77 2.69 13.93
N PHE A 82 7.71 2.00 13.49
CA PHE A 82 7.72 1.12 12.32
C PHE A 82 8.09 1.87 11.04
N ALA A 83 7.41 3.00 10.77
CA ALA A 83 7.68 3.83 9.61
C ALA A 83 9.12 4.35 9.59
N ARG A 84 9.65 4.77 10.76
CA ARG A 84 11.05 5.19 10.88
C ARG A 84 12.02 4.03 10.63
N GLY A 85 11.71 2.83 11.11
CA GLY A 85 12.53 1.65 10.85
C GLY A 85 12.60 1.31 9.35
N LEU A 86 11.49 1.46 8.62
CA LEU A 86 11.47 1.32 7.15
C LEU A 86 12.30 2.41 6.47
N LEU A 87 12.17 3.67 6.90
CA LEU A 87 12.94 4.79 6.34
C LEU A 87 14.45 4.62 6.54
N LEU A 88 14.89 4.21 7.73
CA LEU A 88 16.30 3.93 8.05
C LEU A 88 16.89 2.86 7.13
N ARG A 89 16.07 1.89 6.74
CA ARG A 89 16.48 0.83 5.82
C ARG A 89 16.69 1.34 4.40
N LEU A 90 15.83 2.25 3.95
CA LEU A 90 15.94 2.89 2.64
C LEU A 90 17.15 3.83 2.57
N THR A 91 17.40 4.63 3.62
CA THR A 91 18.53 5.60 3.65
C THR A 91 19.87 4.96 4.03
N GLY A 92 19.84 3.79 4.67
CA GLY A 92 21.01 3.12 5.24
C GLY A 92 21.67 3.92 6.37
N GLU A 93 20.92 4.82 7.00
CA GLU A 93 21.35 5.63 8.15
C GLU A 93 21.32 4.84 9.45
N GLN A 94 22.13 5.27 10.42
CA GLN A 94 22.10 4.67 11.76
C GLN A 94 20.84 5.07 12.53
N PRO A 95 20.29 4.19 13.39
CA PRO A 95 19.15 4.51 14.21
C PRO A 95 19.47 5.73 15.08
N PRO A 96 18.66 6.79 15.04
CA PRO A 96 18.97 7.99 15.79
C PRO A 96 18.68 7.73 17.28
N ARG A 97 19.46 8.35 18.17
CA ARG A 97 19.28 8.17 19.62
C ARG A 97 17.89 8.67 20.06
N TRP A 98 17.17 7.87 20.83
CA TRP A 98 15.90 8.28 21.44
C TRP A 98 16.19 9.28 22.57
N THR A 99 15.94 10.56 22.31
CA THR A 99 16.03 11.62 23.32
C THR A 99 14.67 11.91 23.91
N VAL A 100 14.60 12.34 25.17
CA VAL A 100 13.35 12.70 25.87
C VAL A 100 12.56 13.74 25.07
N ARG A 101 13.25 14.74 24.51
CA ARG A 101 12.64 15.77 23.65
C ARG A 101 11.97 15.17 22.41
N ARG A 102 12.61 14.20 21.74
CA ARG A 102 12.03 13.52 20.57
C ARG A 102 10.80 12.70 20.97
N VAL A 103 10.85 12.00 22.10
CA VAL A 103 9.70 11.23 22.60
C VAL A 103 8.52 12.16 22.91
N MET A 104 8.77 13.27 23.60
CA MET A 104 7.75 14.28 23.89
C MET A 104 7.15 14.92 22.63
N ASN A 105 7.99 15.28 21.65
CA ASN A 105 7.51 15.81 20.37
C ASN A 105 6.66 14.78 19.62
N LEU A 106 7.10 13.52 19.58
CA LEU A 106 6.36 12.45 18.94
C LEU A 106 5.01 12.22 19.61
N LEU A 107 4.96 12.18 20.95
CA LEU A 107 3.72 12.07 21.70
C LEU A 107 2.80 13.27 21.48
N ALA A 108 3.33 14.49 21.42
CA ALA A 108 2.54 15.68 21.13
C ALA A 108 1.94 15.64 19.72
N ILE A 109 2.74 15.27 18.71
CA ILE A 109 2.30 15.18 17.31
C ILE A 109 1.26 14.06 17.16
N GLN A 110 1.56 12.86 17.64
CA GLN A 110 0.63 11.72 17.49
C GLN A 110 -0.60 11.85 18.40
N GLY A 111 -0.44 12.38 19.61
CA GLY A 111 -1.51 12.51 20.59
C GLY A 111 -2.48 13.66 20.31
N LEU A 112 -2.00 14.81 19.80
CA LEU A 112 -2.87 15.96 19.54
C LEU A 112 -3.45 15.95 18.12
N ALA A 113 -2.66 15.57 17.12
CA ALA A 113 -3.08 15.71 15.73
C ALA A 113 -3.78 14.47 15.16
N GLN A 114 -3.36 13.24 15.50
CA GLN A 114 -3.98 12.03 14.93
C GLN A 114 -5.45 11.86 15.30
N PRO A 115 -5.92 12.16 16.53
CA PRO A 115 -7.33 12.05 16.87
C PRO A 115 -8.23 12.97 16.04
N VAL A 116 -7.71 14.12 15.58
CA VAL A 116 -8.45 15.01 14.67
C VAL A 116 -8.75 14.29 13.34
N GLY A 117 -7.87 13.39 12.92
CA GLY A 117 -8.08 12.53 11.75
C GLY A 117 -9.31 11.63 11.86
N LEU A 118 -9.71 11.22 13.08
CA LEU A 118 -10.91 10.41 13.30
C LEU A 118 -12.19 11.15 12.84
N PHE A 119 -12.20 12.48 12.93
CA PHE A 119 -13.33 13.33 12.52
C PHE A 119 -13.12 13.93 11.13
N ALA A 120 -11.89 14.34 10.81
CA ALA A 120 -11.56 14.98 9.53
C ALA A 120 -11.68 14.01 8.36
N LEU A 121 -11.30 12.73 8.51
CA LEU A 121 -11.33 11.75 7.42
C LEU A 121 -12.76 11.40 6.98
N PRO A 122 -13.74 11.13 7.86
CA PRO A 122 -15.14 10.95 7.45
C PRO A 122 -15.72 12.16 6.72
N VAL A 123 -15.46 13.37 7.22
CA VAL A 123 -15.91 14.62 6.58
C VAL A 123 -15.27 14.77 5.20
N ALA A 124 -13.97 14.51 5.09
CA ALA A 124 -13.27 14.58 3.82
C ALA A 124 -13.73 13.49 2.83
N ALA A 125 -14.07 12.30 3.31
CA ALA A 125 -14.65 11.22 2.52
C ALA A 125 -16.03 11.60 1.97
N LEU A 126 -16.87 12.26 2.79
CA LEU A 126 -18.18 12.75 2.35
C LEU A 126 -18.05 13.80 1.24
N ILE A 127 -17.10 14.72 1.37
CA ILE A 127 -16.81 15.74 0.34
C ILE A 127 -16.11 15.11 -0.88
N THR A 128 -15.55 13.90 -0.73
CA THR A 128 -14.84 13.07 -1.72
C THR A 128 -13.54 13.68 -2.26
N VAL A 129 -13.59 14.93 -2.74
CA VAL A 129 -12.46 15.67 -3.29
C VAL A 129 -11.30 15.74 -2.29
N PRO A 130 -11.43 16.34 -1.08
CA PRO A 130 -10.29 16.53 -0.18
C PRO A 130 -9.75 15.23 0.46
N PHE A 131 -10.42 14.09 0.27
CA PHE A 131 -10.11 12.84 0.96
C PHE A 131 -8.65 12.41 0.76
N GLY A 132 -8.17 12.37 -0.48
CA GLY A 132 -6.81 11.90 -0.78
C GLY A 132 -5.73 12.75 -0.11
N TRP A 133 -5.89 14.08 -0.11
CA TRP A 133 -4.95 15.01 0.52
C TRP A 133 -4.98 14.92 2.04
N THR A 134 -6.18 14.85 2.62
CA THR A 134 -6.37 14.75 4.07
C THR A 134 -5.80 13.44 4.59
N TYR A 135 -6.05 12.34 3.89
CA TYR A 135 -5.49 11.03 4.21
C TYR A 135 -3.96 11.03 4.14
N ALA A 136 -3.40 11.54 3.04
CA ALA A 136 -1.95 11.64 2.89
C ALA A 136 -1.31 12.51 3.96
N PHE A 137 -1.97 13.59 4.39
CA PHE A 137 -1.47 14.44 5.46
C PHE A 137 -1.31 13.67 6.78
N PHE A 138 -2.33 12.93 7.23
CA PHE A 138 -2.27 12.19 8.50
C PHE A 138 -1.27 11.02 8.46
N GLU A 139 -1.15 10.33 7.33
CA GLU A 139 -0.14 9.28 7.17
C GLU A 139 1.28 9.87 7.14
N ASN A 140 1.51 10.95 6.37
CA ASN A 140 2.81 11.63 6.34
C ASN A 140 3.18 12.19 7.73
N LEU A 141 2.20 12.67 8.50
CA LEU A 141 2.42 13.14 9.87
C LEU A 141 2.84 12.01 10.81
N SER A 142 2.29 10.80 10.62
CA SER A 142 2.71 9.60 11.36
C SER A 142 4.16 9.23 11.05
N ILE A 143 4.58 9.37 9.80
CA ILE A 143 5.92 8.98 9.33
C ILE A 143 6.98 10.01 9.75
N LEU A 144 6.73 11.28 9.47
CA LEU A 144 7.70 12.37 9.68
C LEU A 144 7.81 12.80 11.15
N GLY A 145 6.81 12.47 11.99
CA GLY A 145 6.82 12.81 13.41
C GLY A 145 7.98 12.18 14.21
N ALA A 146 8.63 11.14 13.67
CA ALA A 146 9.75 10.47 14.32
C ALA A 146 11.11 11.16 14.11
N ASP A 147 11.23 12.14 13.20
CA ASP A 147 12.50 12.78 12.86
C ASP A 147 13.03 13.70 14.00
N GLY A 148 12.17 14.12 14.92
CA GLY A 148 12.53 14.94 16.10
C GLY A 148 12.33 16.45 15.92
N ASP A 149 11.85 16.87 14.74
CA ASP A 149 11.47 18.25 14.46
C ASP A 149 10.29 18.72 15.33
N GLY A 150 10.13 20.04 15.46
CA GLY A 150 9.00 20.62 16.19
C GLY A 150 7.65 20.35 15.48
N PRO A 151 6.52 20.33 16.21
CA PRO A 151 5.23 19.91 15.69
C PRO A 151 4.75 20.72 14.47
N LYS A 152 4.99 22.04 14.47
CA LYS A 152 4.65 22.93 13.35
C LYS A 152 5.46 22.59 12.09
N ALA A 153 6.77 22.39 12.23
CA ALA A 153 7.64 22.05 11.11
C ALA A 153 7.28 20.70 10.49
N VAL A 154 6.95 19.70 11.31
CA VAL A 154 6.48 18.39 10.84
C VAL A 154 5.15 18.53 10.11
N ALA A 155 4.19 19.30 10.63
CA ALA A 155 2.90 19.52 9.97
C ALA A 155 3.06 20.21 8.60
N GLU A 156 3.90 21.25 8.52
CA GLU A 156 4.19 21.93 7.25
C GLU A 156 4.88 21.00 6.23
N ARG A 157 5.81 20.15 6.69
CA ARG A 157 6.47 19.15 5.84
C ARG A 157 5.48 18.07 5.38
N ALA A 158 4.63 17.55 6.28
CA ALA A 158 3.60 16.57 5.96
C ALA A 158 2.59 17.10 4.94
N TRP A 159 2.19 18.38 5.07
CA TRP A 159 1.29 19.03 4.11
C TRP A 159 1.93 19.24 2.74
N ARG A 160 3.19 19.66 2.70
CA ARG A 160 3.94 19.76 1.43
C ARG A 160 4.03 18.39 0.74
N GLN A 161 4.37 17.34 1.47
CA GLN A 161 4.43 15.97 0.96
C GLN A 161 3.06 15.45 0.51
N ALA A 162 1.97 15.81 1.20
CA ALA A 162 0.62 15.38 0.83
C ALA A 162 0.15 15.96 -0.52
N ARG A 163 0.66 17.14 -0.90
CA ARG A 163 0.32 17.81 -2.17
C ARG A 163 1.13 17.30 -3.37
N LEU A 164 2.18 16.52 -3.15
CA LEU A 164 2.97 15.95 -4.24
C LEU A 164 2.18 14.85 -4.95
N TRP A 165 2.23 14.84 -6.29
CA TRP A 165 1.62 13.81 -7.15
C TRP A 165 0.22 13.32 -6.72
N PRO A 166 -0.82 14.19 -6.75
CA PRO A 166 -2.16 13.83 -6.28
C PRO A 166 -2.77 12.68 -7.08
N GLY A 167 -2.58 12.64 -8.40
CA GLY A 167 -3.09 11.54 -9.25
C GLY A 167 -2.50 10.18 -8.86
N GLN A 168 -1.20 10.12 -8.53
CA GLN A 168 -0.55 8.91 -8.03
C GLN A 168 -1.15 8.49 -6.68
N ASN A 169 -1.41 9.46 -5.78
CA ASN A 169 -1.98 9.21 -4.46
C ASN A 169 -3.41 8.64 -4.53
N HIS A 170 -4.28 9.26 -5.32
CA HIS A 170 -5.65 8.77 -5.48
C HIS A 170 -5.69 7.38 -6.12
N LEU A 171 -4.82 7.12 -7.11
CA LEU A 171 -4.72 5.81 -7.73
C LEU A 171 -4.20 4.76 -6.75
N LEU A 172 -3.15 5.08 -5.96
CA LEU A 172 -2.61 4.21 -4.92
C LEU A 172 -3.68 3.86 -3.88
N LEU A 173 -4.40 4.86 -3.35
CA LEU A 173 -5.48 4.66 -2.40
C LEU A 173 -6.61 3.80 -2.99
N SER A 174 -6.96 4.01 -4.26
CA SER A 174 -7.98 3.21 -4.94
C SER A 174 -7.56 1.74 -5.09
N LEU A 175 -6.30 1.51 -5.46
CA LEU A 175 -5.74 0.16 -5.59
C LEU A 175 -5.69 -0.56 -4.24
N LEU A 176 -5.18 0.11 -3.20
CA LEU A 176 -5.09 -0.46 -1.85
C LEU A 176 -6.47 -0.65 -1.21
N PHE A 177 -7.44 0.21 -1.51
CA PHE A 177 -8.82 0.02 -1.09
C PHE A 177 -9.44 -1.23 -1.73
N LEU A 178 -9.27 -1.42 -3.05
CA LEU A 178 -9.77 -2.61 -3.73
C LEU A 178 -9.09 -3.88 -3.22
N PHE A 179 -7.77 -3.83 -3.02
CA PHE A 179 -7.02 -4.92 -2.38
C PHE A 179 -7.54 -5.22 -0.97
N GLY A 180 -7.80 -4.18 -0.17
CA GLY A 180 -8.34 -4.34 1.18
C GLY A 180 -9.76 -4.91 1.21
N LEU A 181 -10.61 -4.53 0.24
CA LEU A 181 -11.93 -5.13 0.07
C LEU A 181 -11.83 -6.62 -0.25
N PHE A 182 -10.89 -7.00 -1.11
CA PHE A 182 -10.63 -8.40 -1.44
C PHE A 182 -10.14 -9.18 -0.22
N VAL A 183 -9.17 -8.65 0.54
CA VAL A 183 -8.69 -9.26 1.79
C VAL A 183 -9.84 -9.41 2.79
N PHE A 184 -10.65 -8.36 2.98
CA PHE A 184 -11.82 -8.39 3.84
C PHE A 184 -12.82 -9.48 3.45
N LEU A 185 -13.16 -9.60 2.17
CA LEU A 185 -14.09 -10.61 1.69
C LEU A 185 -13.54 -12.02 1.92
N ASN A 186 -12.25 -12.26 1.63
CA ASN A 186 -11.62 -13.55 1.89
C ASN A 186 -11.61 -13.92 3.38
N VAL A 187 -11.26 -12.95 4.24
CA VAL A 187 -11.30 -13.14 5.70
C VAL A 187 -12.72 -13.42 6.17
N ALA A 188 -13.71 -12.68 5.69
CA ALA A 188 -15.11 -12.90 6.05
C ALA A 188 -15.59 -14.28 5.60
N ILE A 189 -15.28 -14.71 4.37
CA ILE A 189 -15.60 -16.04 3.87
C ILE A 189 -14.91 -17.12 4.73
N ALA A 190 -13.62 -16.95 5.03
CA ALA A 190 -12.87 -17.90 5.85
C ALA A 190 -13.47 -18.03 7.26
N LEU A 191 -13.80 -16.91 7.91
CA LEU A 191 -14.44 -16.91 9.23
C LEU A 191 -15.87 -17.48 9.20
N ALA A 192 -16.61 -17.29 8.11
CA ALA A 192 -17.93 -17.89 7.94
C ALA A 192 -17.87 -19.40 7.64
N ALA A 193 -16.81 -19.87 6.97
CA ALA A 193 -16.59 -21.28 6.67
C ALA A 193 -15.99 -22.06 7.86
N LEU A 194 -15.24 -21.38 8.75
CA LEU A 194 -14.56 -22.00 9.89
C LEU A 194 -15.47 -22.86 10.77
N PRO A 195 -16.69 -22.44 11.17
CA PRO A 195 -17.60 -23.26 11.97
C PRO A 195 -18.06 -24.53 11.23
N HIS A 196 -18.21 -24.46 9.91
CA HIS A 196 -18.53 -25.61 9.08
C HIS A 196 -17.37 -26.61 9.03
N LEU A 197 -16.14 -26.12 8.89
CA LEU A 197 -14.93 -26.95 8.93
C LEU A 197 -14.76 -27.62 10.30
N VAL A 198 -14.94 -26.87 11.40
CA VAL A 198 -14.88 -27.43 12.76
C VAL A 198 -15.95 -28.49 12.97
N ARG A 199 -17.18 -28.26 12.52
CA ARG A 199 -18.25 -29.28 12.56
C ARG A 199 -17.86 -30.52 11.76
N SER A 200 -17.35 -30.33 10.54
CA SER A 200 -16.99 -31.44 9.65
C SER A 200 -15.78 -32.24 10.13
N LEU A 201 -14.80 -31.60 10.77
CA LEU A 201 -13.54 -32.23 11.20
C LEU A 201 -13.60 -32.74 12.65
N MET A 202 -14.28 -32.03 13.54
CA MET A 202 -14.29 -32.32 14.99
C MET A 202 -15.66 -32.77 15.50
N GLY A 203 -16.73 -32.70 14.69
CA GLY A 203 -18.08 -33.11 15.09
C GLY A 203 -18.78 -32.17 16.08
N PHE A 204 -18.15 -31.08 16.53
CA PHE A 204 -18.76 -30.12 17.44
C PHE A 204 -19.76 -29.21 16.73
N GLU A 205 -20.98 -29.13 17.26
CA GLU A 205 -21.95 -28.12 16.83
C GLU A 205 -21.69 -26.80 17.56
N MET A 206 -21.44 -25.73 16.79
CA MET A 206 -21.30 -24.37 17.30
C MET A 206 -22.57 -23.57 16.98
N PRO A 207 -23.63 -23.65 17.81
CA PRO A 207 -24.94 -23.02 17.54
C PRO A 207 -24.87 -21.50 17.37
N LEU A 208 -23.90 -20.82 17.99
CA LEU A 208 -23.70 -19.37 17.89
C LEU A 208 -23.24 -18.91 16.48
N LEU A 209 -22.62 -19.82 15.73
CA LEU A 209 -21.90 -19.53 14.48
C LEU A 209 -22.59 -20.09 13.23
N SER A 210 -23.73 -20.75 13.39
CA SER A 210 -24.38 -21.57 12.34
C SER A 210 -25.66 -20.95 11.75
N GLY A 211 -26.12 -19.80 12.25
CA GLY A 211 -27.29 -19.08 11.73
C GLY A 211 -27.01 -18.26 10.45
N PRO A 212 -27.97 -18.14 9.50
CA PRO A 212 -27.80 -17.38 8.26
C PRO A 212 -27.53 -15.88 8.46
N TRP A 213 -27.90 -15.34 9.63
CA TRP A 213 -27.70 -13.93 9.99
C TRP A 213 -26.36 -13.67 10.71
N PHE A 214 -25.53 -14.68 10.96
CA PHE A 214 -24.26 -14.51 11.67
C PHE A 214 -23.33 -13.50 10.97
N ALA A 215 -23.29 -13.50 9.63
CA ALA A 215 -22.51 -12.55 8.83
C ALA A 215 -23.00 -11.09 8.94
N THR A 216 -24.23 -10.86 9.40
CA THR A 216 -24.79 -9.51 9.65
C THR A 216 -24.54 -9.01 11.08
N ASN A 217 -23.93 -9.83 11.93
CA ASN A 217 -23.56 -9.41 13.28
C ASN A 217 -22.48 -8.33 13.22
N THR A 218 -22.68 -7.21 13.91
CA THR A 218 -21.71 -6.12 13.95
C THR A 218 -20.37 -6.55 14.51
N THR A 219 -20.34 -7.53 15.43
CA THR A 219 -19.10 -8.12 15.94
C THR A 219 -18.37 -8.91 14.86
N PHE A 220 -19.07 -9.70 14.04
CA PHE A 220 -18.45 -10.44 12.93
C PHE A 220 -17.79 -9.47 11.93
N LEU A 221 -18.53 -8.44 11.50
CA LEU A 221 -17.99 -7.41 10.60
C LEU A 221 -16.79 -6.68 11.21
N ALA A 222 -16.85 -6.33 12.51
CA ALA A 222 -15.74 -5.69 13.20
C ALA A 222 -14.49 -6.58 13.26
N VAL A 223 -14.64 -7.89 13.52
CA VAL A 223 -13.52 -8.84 13.51
C VAL A 223 -12.94 -8.98 12.10
N SER A 224 -13.78 -9.21 11.09
CA SER A 224 -13.32 -9.35 9.70
C SER A 224 -12.62 -8.08 9.21
N ALA A 225 -13.17 -6.90 9.52
CA ALA A 225 -12.57 -5.61 9.19
C ALA A 225 -11.25 -5.37 9.93
N GLY A 226 -11.19 -5.72 11.22
CA GLY A 226 -9.98 -5.60 12.03
C GLY A 226 -8.82 -6.45 11.49
N ILE A 227 -9.09 -7.71 11.13
CA ILE A 227 -8.07 -8.59 10.52
C ILE A 227 -7.65 -8.04 9.15
N ALA A 228 -8.61 -7.66 8.30
CA ALA A 228 -8.30 -7.11 6.98
C ALA A 228 -7.45 -5.84 7.08
N TRP A 229 -7.78 -4.95 8.00
CA TRP A 229 -7.01 -3.75 8.27
C TRP A 229 -5.59 -4.09 8.74
N LEU A 230 -5.41 -5.05 9.66
CA LEU A 230 -4.09 -5.50 10.12
C LEU A 230 -3.20 -6.05 8.98
N CYS A 231 -3.79 -6.64 7.93
CA CYS A 231 -3.06 -7.14 6.78
C CYS A 231 -2.68 -6.04 5.78
N VAL A 232 -3.56 -5.07 5.55
CA VAL A 232 -3.42 -4.07 4.46
C VAL A 232 -2.64 -2.85 4.92
N ASP A 233 -2.84 -2.41 6.15
CA ASP A 233 -2.27 -1.18 6.70
C ASP A 233 -0.72 -1.15 6.71
N PRO A 234 0.01 -2.25 6.97
CA PRO A 234 1.47 -2.27 6.80
C PRO A 234 1.92 -1.91 5.38
N VAL A 235 1.23 -2.43 4.36
CA VAL A 235 1.55 -2.20 2.93
C VAL A 235 1.29 -0.74 2.59
N LEU A 236 0.17 -0.21 3.04
CA LEU A 236 -0.16 1.20 2.90
C LEU A 236 0.91 2.09 3.55
N LYS A 237 1.30 1.82 4.79
CA LYS A 237 2.34 2.60 5.48
C LYS A 237 3.68 2.53 4.77
N ALA A 238 4.08 1.36 4.29
CA ALA A 238 5.29 1.23 3.48
C ALA A 238 5.22 2.08 2.20
N ALA A 239 4.08 2.13 1.51
CA ALA A 239 3.88 2.96 0.33
C ALA A 239 3.96 4.47 0.65
N TYR A 240 3.43 4.90 1.80
CA TYR A 240 3.55 6.29 2.25
C TYR A 240 4.96 6.65 2.72
N VAL A 241 5.70 5.72 3.32
CA VAL A 241 7.14 5.89 3.62
C VAL A 241 7.92 6.11 2.34
N LEU A 242 7.68 5.28 1.31
CA LEU A 242 8.30 5.46 0.00
C LEU A 242 7.91 6.79 -0.65
N ARG A 243 6.63 7.22 -0.56
CA ARG A 243 6.23 8.55 -1.05
C ARG A 243 6.97 9.69 -0.37
N CYS A 244 7.08 9.65 0.97
CA CYS A 244 7.85 10.65 1.71
C CYS A 244 9.33 10.62 1.30
N PHE A 245 9.91 9.42 1.18
CA PHE A 245 11.30 9.23 0.78
C PHE A 245 11.57 9.76 -0.64
N HIS A 246 10.80 9.37 -1.66
CA HIS A 246 10.96 9.89 -3.02
C HIS A 246 10.69 11.39 -3.07
N GLY A 247 9.69 11.88 -2.35
CA GLY A 247 9.38 13.32 -2.29
C GLY A 247 10.53 14.14 -1.70
N ASP A 248 11.16 13.65 -0.64
CA ASP A 248 12.35 14.29 -0.06
C ASP A 248 13.59 14.15 -0.96
N SER A 249 13.76 13.00 -1.61
CA SER A 249 14.86 12.72 -2.55
C SER A 249 14.86 13.62 -3.77
N VAL A 250 13.70 14.12 -4.22
CA VAL A 250 13.63 15.14 -5.30
C VAL A 250 14.47 16.38 -4.96
N ARG A 251 14.57 16.75 -3.67
CA ARG A 251 15.33 17.93 -3.22
C ARG A 251 16.72 17.59 -2.69
N SER A 252 16.87 16.44 -2.03
CA SER A 252 18.10 16.08 -1.32
C SER A 252 19.06 15.19 -2.11
N GLY A 253 18.57 14.49 -3.14
CA GLY A 253 19.31 13.43 -3.85
C GLY A 253 19.63 12.22 -2.95
N ALA A 254 18.85 12.00 -1.90
CA ALA A 254 19.07 10.90 -0.95
C ALA A 254 18.90 9.51 -1.59
N ASP A 255 18.09 9.40 -2.65
CA ASP A 255 17.96 8.22 -3.50
C ASP A 255 19.28 7.83 -4.16
N LEU A 256 19.99 8.78 -4.79
CA LEU A 256 21.30 8.55 -5.42
C LEU A 256 22.35 8.13 -4.39
N LYS A 257 22.30 8.72 -3.18
CA LYS A 257 23.21 8.35 -2.07
C LYS A 257 22.91 6.95 -1.53
N ALA A 258 21.63 6.59 -1.42
CA ALA A 258 21.21 5.26 -0.99
C ALA A 258 21.62 4.19 -2.02
N GLU A 259 21.40 4.48 -3.30
CA GLU A 259 21.77 3.60 -4.41
C GLU A 259 23.30 3.39 -4.45
N LEU A 260 24.08 4.47 -4.35
CA LEU A 260 25.55 4.40 -4.28
C LEU A 260 26.04 3.57 -3.08
N LYS A 261 25.43 3.73 -1.90
CA LYS A 261 25.76 2.91 -0.72
C LYS A 261 25.40 1.44 -0.90
N SER A 262 24.33 1.12 -1.62
CA SER A 262 23.96 -0.27 -1.91
C SER A 262 25.00 -0.95 -2.81
N PHE A 263 25.55 -0.23 -3.79
CA PHE A 263 26.68 -0.70 -4.62
C PHE A 263 27.95 -0.90 -3.78
N LEU A 264 28.26 0.02 -2.87
CA LEU A 264 29.44 -0.10 -2.00
C LEU A 264 29.31 -1.25 -0.97
N ARG A 265 28.10 -1.54 -0.50
CA ARG A 265 27.83 -2.65 0.45
C ARG A 265 27.67 -4.01 -0.23
N GLY A 266 27.31 -4.04 -1.52
CA GLY A 266 27.21 -5.26 -2.32
C GLY A 266 28.52 -6.06 -2.44
N GLY A 267 29.67 -5.40 -2.24
CA GLY A 267 30.99 -6.06 -2.15
C GLY A 267 31.37 -6.57 -0.75
N ALA A 268 30.70 -6.12 0.31
CA ALA A 268 31.07 -6.44 1.70
C ALA A 268 30.24 -7.59 2.30
N THR A 269 29.06 -7.87 1.76
CA THR A 269 28.15 -8.91 2.28
C THR A 269 28.58 -10.34 1.96
N THR A 270 29.40 -10.56 0.93
CA THR A 270 30.00 -11.88 0.64
C THR A 270 31.08 -12.27 1.64
N ALA A 271 31.77 -11.29 2.25
CA ALA A 271 32.83 -11.57 3.24
C ALA A 271 32.28 -11.88 4.65
N ALA A 272 31.14 -11.30 5.03
CA ALA A 272 30.57 -11.49 6.37
C ALA A 272 29.88 -12.87 6.56
N ILE A 273 29.37 -13.46 5.48
CA ILE A 273 28.71 -14.79 5.52
C ILE A 273 29.74 -15.91 5.73
N LEU A 274 30.99 -15.73 5.29
CA LEU A 274 32.06 -16.70 5.49
C LEU A 274 32.64 -16.70 6.91
N ILE A 275 32.52 -15.59 7.65
CA ILE A 275 33.03 -15.48 9.03
C ILE A 275 31.99 -15.99 10.05
N ALA A 276 30.69 -15.83 9.76
CA ALA A 276 29.62 -16.31 10.63
C ALA A 276 29.42 -17.85 10.60
N LEU A 277 29.91 -18.54 9.56
CA LEU A 277 29.85 -20.01 9.48
C LEU A 277 30.97 -20.72 10.26
N ALA A 278 31.96 -20.00 10.80
CA ALA A 278 33.11 -20.59 11.51
C ALA A 278 32.97 -20.63 13.04
N ALA A 279 31.87 -20.14 13.62
CA ALA A 279 31.76 -19.94 15.08
C ALA A 279 30.49 -20.55 15.72
N ALA A 280 30.09 -21.75 15.29
CA ALA A 280 29.04 -22.50 15.97
C ALA A 280 29.49 -23.95 16.27
N ALA A 281 29.92 -24.20 17.50
CA ALA A 281 29.91 -25.52 18.13
C ALA A 281 29.17 -25.41 19.48
N PRO A 282 28.44 -26.45 19.92
CA PRO A 282 27.45 -26.35 20.99
C PRO A 282 28.05 -26.70 22.37
N SER A 283 27.43 -26.20 23.44
CA SER A 283 27.69 -26.68 24.80
C SER A 283 26.35 -26.90 25.51
N SER A 284 25.98 -28.16 25.66
CA SER A 284 24.92 -28.65 26.53
C SER A 284 25.41 -28.74 27.97
N ALA A 285 24.58 -28.33 28.93
CA ALA A 285 24.69 -28.78 30.31
C ALA A 285 23.28 -28.97 30.89
N TYR A 286 22.95 -30.25 31.12
CA TYR A 286 21.93 -30.70 32.06
C TYR A 286 22.45 -30.52 33.49
N SER A 287 21.56 -30.26 34.44
CA SER A 287 21.77 -30.59 35.85
C SER A 287 20.41 -30.83 36.51
N GLU A 288 20.11 -32.10 36.78
CA GLU A 288 19.30 -32.52 37.92
C GLU A 288 20.19 -32.47 39.17
N ASP A 289 19.67 -31.95 40.29
CA ASP A 289 19.73 -32.68 41.56
C ASP A 289 18.86 -32.03 42.66
N THR A 290 18.22 -32.90 43.43
CA THR A 290 17.49 -32.69 44.70
C THR A 290 18.32 -33.45 45.75
N PRO A 291 18.49 -33.05 47.06
CA PRO A 291 17.38 -33.12 48.01
C PRO A 291 17.40 -32.28 49.33
N ALA A 292 16.20 -32.28 49.94
CA ALA A 292 15.84 -32.35 51.36
C ALA A 292 16.18 -31.22 52.38
N GLY A 293 15.11 -30.59 52.87
CA GLY A 293 14.65 -30.81 54.25
C GLY A 293 14.71 -29.65 55.25
N ARG A 294 13.52 -29.13 55.66
CA ARG A 294 13.04 -29.15 57.07
C ARG A 294 11.63 -28.55 57.21
N PRO A 295 10.88 -28.92 58.28
CA PRO A 295 9.43 -28.83 58.35
C PRO A 295 8.94 -27.52 58.96
N ILE A 296 7.73 -27.10 58.59
CA ILE A 296 6.87 -26.28 59.45
C ILE A 296 5.47 -26.88 59.45
N THR A 297 5.15 -27.49 60.59
CA THR A 297 3.82 -27.86 61.07
C THR A 297 3.00 -26.60 61.30
N GLY A 298 1.76 -26.58 60.78
CA GLY A 298 0.83 -25.46 60.95
C GLY A 298 -0.61 -25.90 60.72
N SER A 299 -1.13 -26.62 61.72
CA SER A 299 -2.54 -26.80 62.11
C SER A 299 -3.65 -26.36 61.14
N ILE A 300 -4.42 -27.35 60.67
CA ILE A 300 -5.81 -27.16 60.23
C ILE A 300 -6.66 -27.13 61.51
N VAL A 301 -7.21 -25.96 61.85
CA VAL A 301 -8.43 -25.86 62.66
C VAL A 301 -9.47 -25.24 61.77
N GLY A 302 -10.40 -26.08 61.30
CA GLY A 302 -11.65 -25.62 60.74
C GLY A 302 -12.45 -24.95 61.84
N ASN A 303 -12.83 -23.70 61.60
CA ASN A 303 -13.96 -23.09 62.28
C ASN A 303 -14.95 -22.69 61.18
N GLY A 304 -15.99 -23.52 61.01
CA GLY A 304 -17.18 -23.14 60.28
C GLY A 304 -17.90 -22.07 61.07
N ALA A 305 -17.55 -20.81 60.85
CA ALA A 305 -18.37 -19.70 61.28
C ALA A 305 -19.61 -19.71 60.39
N ALA A 306 -20.79 -19.86 61.02
CA ALA A 306 -22.06 -19.71 60.36
C ALA A 306 -22.11 -18.35 59.66
N LEU A 307 -22.11 -18.37 58.33
CA LEU A 307 -22.25 -17.17 57.50
C LEU A 307 -23.55 -16.48 57.89
N SER A 308 -23.46 -15.21 58.29
CA SER A 308 -24.67 -14.41 58.53
C SER A 308 -25.42 -14.23 57.20
N PRO A 309 -26.77 -14.37 57.18
CA PRO A 309 -27.55 -14.19 55.95
C PRO A 309 -27.31 -12.85 55.24
N GLU A 310 -26.97 -11.81 55.99
CA GLU A 310 -26.70 -10.47 55.48
C GLU A 310 -25.33 -10.33 54.79
N GLU A 311 -24.31 -11.07 55.24
CA GLU A 311 -23.02 -11.14 54.56
C GLU A 311 -23.09 -12.03 53.31
N LEU A 312 -23.91 -13.08 53.36
CA LEU A 312 -24.22 -13.89 52.20
C LEU A 312 -24.99 -13.09 51.15
N ASP A 313 -26.04 -12.36 51.52
CA ASP A 313 -26.79 -11.49 50.59
C ASP A 313 -25.94 -10.36 50.02
N ARG A 314 -25.01 -9.82 50.82
CA ARG A 314 -24.04 -8.82 50.34
C ARG A 314 -23.04 -9.41 49.36
N ALA A 315 -22.48 -10.58 49.66
CA ALA A 315 -21.55 -11.29 48.79
C ALA A 315 -22.26 -11.79 47.52
N VAL A 316 -23.49 -12.29 47.62
CA VAL A 316 -24.36 -12.68 46.50
C VAL A 316 -24.71 -11.44 45.68
N GLY A 317 -25.08 -10.33 46.30
CA GLY A 317 -25.36 -9.07 45.62
C GLY A 317 -24.13 -8.46 44.94
N GLU A 318 -22.94 -8.67 45.48
CA GLU A 318 -21.66 -8.27 44.89
C GLU A 318 -21.30 -9.20 43.72
N VAL A 319 -21.43 -10.51 43.90
CA VAL A 319 -21.15 -11.54 42.89
C VAL A 319 -22.14 -11.45 41.72
N ILE A 320 -23.44 -11.27 41.95
CA ILE A 320 -24.44 -11.07 40.91
C ILE A 320 -24.16 -9.79 40.10
N ARG A 321 -23.60 -8.76 40.76
CA ARG A 321 -23.16 -7.52 40.10
C ARG A 321 -21.80 -7.66 39.40
N LYS A 322 -21.04 -8.74 39.61
CA LYS A 322 -19.83 -9.00 38.83
C LYS A 322 -20.20 -9.22 37.38
N ARG A 323 -19.38 -8.62 36.51
CA ARG A 323 -19.56 -8.56 35.06
C ARG A 323 -19.75 -9.92 34.41
N GLU A 324 -19.13 -10.96 34.95
CA GLU A 324 -19.20 -12.34 34.45
C GLU A 324 -20.59 -13.00 34.64
N TYR A 325 -21.44 -12.47 35.53
CA TYR A 325 -22.79 -13.00 35.81
C TYR A 325 -23.94 -12.13 35.26
N THR A 326 -23.64 -10.95 34.70
CA THR A 326 -24.65 -9.98 34.22
C THR A 326 -25.13 -10.23 32.77
N TRP A 327 -24.72 -11.33 32.13
CA TRP A 327 -24.96 -11.58 30.71
C TRP A 327 -26.41 -11.95 30.35
N ARG A 328 -27.28 -12.22 31.34
CA ARG A 328 -28.72 -12.55 31.13
C ARG A 328 -29.70 -11.39 31.39
N THR A 329 -29.25 -10.24 31.90
CA THR A 329 -30.15 -9.12 32.22
C THR A 329 -30.45 -8.32 30.96
N ARG A 330 -31.73 -8.27 30.57
CA ARG A 330 -32.20 -7.44 29.46
C ARG A 330 -31.87 -5.99 29.79
N ARG A 331 -31.25 -5.26 28.85
CA ARG A 331 -30.96 -3.84 29.02
C ARG A 331 -32.29 -3.10 29.26
N ASP A 332 -32.54 -2.66 30.48
CA ASP A 332 -33.64 -1.75 30.75
C ASP A 332 -33.32 -0.45 30.04
N VAL A 333 -33.97 -0.25 28.90
CA VAL A 333 -34.04 1.05 28.24
C VAL A 333 -34.90 1.91 29.17
N SER A 334 -34.29 2.42 30.24
CA SER A 334 -34.90 3.47 31.04
C SER A 334 -35.26 4.58 30.05
N PRO A 335 -36.55 4.96 29.93
CA PRO A 335 -36.94 6.04 29.06
C PRO A 335 -36.10 7.25 29.45
N LYS A 336 -35.36 7.76 28.48
CA LYS A 336 -34.48 8.92 28.63
C LYS A 336 -35.33 10.06 29.18
N LYS A 337 -35.28 10.32 30.49
CA LYS A 337 -35.82 11.55 31.06
C LYS A 337 -34.93 12.64 30.51
N GLU A 338 -35.42 13.33 29.48
CA GLU A 338 -34.84 14.58 29.01
C GLU A 338 -35.04 15.61 30.12
N SER A 339 -34.09 15.67 31.08
CA SER A 339 -33.95 16.86 31.89
C SER A 339 -33.41 17.97 30.98
N PRO A 340 -34.03 19.16 30.95
CA PRO A 340 -33.58 20.30 30.16
C PRO A 340 -32.41 20.97 30.87
N GLU A 341 -31.35 20.22 31.18
CA GLU A 341 -30.10 20.80 31.65
C GLU A 341 -29.22 21.06 30.42
N GLU A 342 -28.76 22.31 30.34
CA GLU A 342 -28.04 22.91 29.23
C GLU A 342 -27.03 21.94 28.60
N LYS A 343 -27.27 21.59 27.33
CA LYS A 343 -26.36 20.74 26.55
C LYS A 343 -25.00 21.44 26.49
N GLY A 344 -24.07 21.03 27.35
CA GLY A 344 -22.69 21.47 27.30
C GLY A 344 -22.13 21.32 25.88
N PHE A 345 -21.26 22.25 25.48
CA PHE A 345 -20.67 22.33 24.14
C PHE A 345 -20.19 20.97 23.60
N LEU A 346 -19.53 20.16 24.43
CA LEU A 346 -19.07 18.81 24.07
C LEU A 346 -20.20 17.82 23.80
N ALA A 347 -21.29 17.87 24.57
CA ALA A 347 -22.47 17.03 24.34
C ALA A 347 -23.18 17.42 23.04
N SER A 348 -23.24 18.72 22.73
CA SER A 348 -23.79 19.22 21.46
C SER A 348 -22.93 18.84 20.24
N LEU A 349 -21.60 18.86 20.36
CA LEU A 349 -20.69 18.42 19.30
C LEU A 349 -20.78 16.91 19.06
N VAL A 350 -20.79 16.10 20.12
CA VAL A 350 -20.89 14.63 19.99
C VAL A 350 -22.24 14.23 19.42
N THR A 351 -23.34 14.86 19.84
CA THR A 351 -24.67 14.62 19.26
C THR A 351 -24.73 15.08 17.81
N SER A 352 -24.19 16.26 17.47
CA SER A 352 -24.18 16.76 16.10
C SER A 352 -23.32 15.91 15.15
N VAL A 353 -22.18 15.39 15.61
CA VAL A 353 -21.34 14.44 14.84
C VAL A 353 -22.05 13.10 14.69
N GLY A 354 -22.69 12.59 15.74
CA GLY A 354 -23.48 11.36 15.69
C GLY A 354 -24.68 11.45 14.75
N GLU A 355 -25.42 12.55 14.78
CA GLU A 355 -26.53 12.85 13.88
C GLU A 355 -26.07 13.01 12.42
N SER A 356 -24.93 13.68 12.21
CA SER A 356 -24.32 13.81 10.88
C SER A 356 -23.88 12.45 10.31
N LEU A 357 -23.34 11.58 11.16
CA LEU A 357 -22.94 10.22 10.78
C LEU A 357 -24.15 9.33 10.50
N ASP A 358 -25.21 9.39 11.32
CA ASP A 358 -26.47 8.67 11.08
C ASP A 358 -27.14 9.15 9.78
N TYR A 359 -27.15 10.47 9.54
CA TYR A 359 -27.64 11.04 8.29
C TYR A 359 -26.83 10.56 7.07
N ALA A 360 -25.50 10.54 7.18
CA ALA A 360 -24.62 10.05 6.12
C ALA A 360 -24.86 8.55 5.84
N LEU A 361 -24.95 7.71 6.88
CA LEU A 361 -25.24 6.28 6.75
C LEU A 361 -26.60 6.02 6.11
N ARG A 362 -27.64 6.77 6.52
CA ARG A 362 -28.98 6.67 5.90
C ARG A 362 -28.96 7.10 4.45
N THR A 363 -28.19 8.13 4.11
CA THR A 363 -28.03 8.63 2.73
C THR A 363 -27.35 7.59 1.85
N ILE A 364 -26.26 6.99 2.34
CA ILE A 364 -25.57 5.87 1.68
C ILE A 364 -26.52 4.68 1.51
N ALA A 365 -27.27 4.29 2.55
CA ALA A 365 -28.25 3.21 2.46
C ALA A 365 -29.40 3.52 1.49
N LYS A 366 -29.81 4.78 1.37
CA LYS A 366 -30.77 5.24 0.35
C LYS A 366 -30.16 5.10 -1.05
N TRP A 367 -28.92 5.53 -1.22
CA TRP A 367 -28.20 5.47 -2.50
C TRP A 367 -27.98 4.02 -2.96
N VAL A 368 -27.56 3.13 -2.06
CA VAL A 368 -27.43 1.68 -2.32
C VAL A 368 -28.78 1.04 -2.68
N ARG A 369 -29.86 1.38 -1.96
CA ARG A 369 -31.21 0.91 -2.32
C ARG A 369 -31.66 1.40 -3.69
N ASN A 370 -31.38 2.67 -4.01
CA ASN A 370 -31.71 3.25 -5.31
C ASN A 370 -30.86 2.62 -6.43
N PHE A 371 -29.58 2.37 -6.19
CA PHE A 371 -28.70 1.67 -7.11
C PHE A 371 -29.15 0.22 -7.35
N ALA A 372 -29.51 -0.52 -6.30
CA ALA A 372 -30.03 -1.88 -6.42
C ALA A 372 -31.41 -1.93 -7.11
N ARG A 373 -32.20 -0.87 -6.99
CA ARG A 373 -33.45 -0.71 -7.76
C ARG A 373 -33.14 -0.45 -9.23
N TRP A 374 -32.33 0.57 -9.51
CA TRP A 374 -31.88 0.93 -10.86
C TRP A 374 -31.21 -0.24 -11.59
N TRP A 375 -30.39 -1.03 -10.90
CA TRP A 375 -29.72 -2.21 -11.46
C TRP A 375 -30.71 -3.28 -11.92
N ARG A 376 -31.74 -3.57 -11.11
CA ARG A 376 -32.81 -4.52 -11.46
C ARG A 376 -33.70 -4.01 -12.59
N GLU A 377 -33.88 -2.69 -12.68
CA GLU A 377 -34.64 -2.06 -13.78
C GLU A 377 -33.83 -2.00 -15.08
N THR A 378 -32.51 -1.83 -15.00
CA THR A 378 -31.60 -1.67 -16.15
C THR A 378 -31.18 -3.01 -16.75
N PHE A 379 -31.10 -4.06 -15.93
CA PHE A 379 -30.91 -5.44 -16.37
C PHE A 379 -32.09 -6.28 -15.90
N PRO A 380 -33.24 -6.21 -16.60
CA PRO A 380 -34.36 -7.10 -16.32
C PRO A 380 -33.92 -8.53 -16.64
N ASP A 381 -34.10 -9.45 -15.70
CA ASP A 381 -34.02 -10.89 -15.99
C ASP A 381 -35.05 -11.20 -17.08
N ARG A 382 -34.57 -11.38 -18.31
CA ARG A 382 -35.35 -12.09 -19.33
C ARG A 382 -35.24 -13.56 -18.97
N ASP A 383 -36.38 -14.09 -18.53
CA ASP A 383 -36.67 -15.49 -18.22
C ASP A 383 -36.30 -15.96 -16.80
N ALA A 384 -37.00 -15.44 -15.79
CA ALA A 384 -37.20 -16.16 -14.54
C ALA A 384 -38.57 -16.88 -14.60
N PRO A 385 -38.63 -18.23 -14.67
CA PRO A 385 -39.89 -18.93 -14.51
C PRO A 385 -40.44 -18.68 -13.10
N GLU A 386 -41.77 -18.53 -12.98
CA GLU A 386 -42.48 -18.36 -11.71
C GLU A 386 -42.17 -19.53 -10.76
N ALA A 387 -41.14 -19.36 -9.93
CA ALA A 387 -40.79 -20.30 -8.89
C ALA A 387 -41.75 -20.12 -7.71
N LYS A 388 -42.58 -21.15 -7.50
CA LYS A 388 -43.46 -21.35 -6.35
C LYS A 388 -42.77 -20.95 -5.05
N ARG A 389 -43.49 -20.17 -4.24
CA ARG A 389 -43.17 -19.90 -2.82
C ARG A 389 -43.04 -21.23 -2.05
N GLY A 390 -41.82 -21.65 -1.76
CA GLY A 390 -41.55 -22.81 -0.92
C GLY A 390 -40.08 -23.24 -0.96
N GLY A 391 -39.28 -22.72 -0.03
CA GLY A 391 -37.86 -23.07 0.14
C GLY A 391 -37.04 -21.84 0.47
N GLY A 392 -36.43 -21.80 1.68
CA GLY A 392 -35.66 -20.65 2.16
C GLY A 392 -34.47 -20.28 1.25
N PRO A 393 -33.92 -19.05 1.37
CA PRO A 393 -32.82 -18.61 0.52
C PRO A 393 -31.60 -19.52 0.74
N ASP A 394 -31.22 -20.24 -0.30
CA ASP A 394 -30.04 -21.10 -0.33
C ASP A 394 -28.79 -20.33 0.10
N ARG A 395 -28.07 -20.92 1.05
CA ARG A 395 -26.87 -20.40 1.73
C ARG A 395 -25.67 -20.08 0.81
N LEU A 396 -25.82 -20.26 -0.50
CA LEU A 396 -24.74 -20.13 -1.51
C LEU A 396 -24.91 -18.95 -2.48
N VAL A 397 -26.09 -18.29 -2.51
CA VAL A 397 -26.38 -17.27 -3.54
C VAL A 397 -25.75 -15.91 -3.24
N VAL A 398 -25.69 -15.50 -1.96
CA VAL A 398 -25.16 -14.19 -1.55
C VAL A 398 -23.63 -14.05 -1.75
N PRO A 399 -22.78 -15.02 -1.37
CA PRO A 399 -21.33 -14.92 -1.63
C PRO A 399 -20.99 -15.03 -3.12
N GLN A 400 -21.76 -15.79 -3.91
CA GLN A 400 -21.56 -15.87 -5.36
C GLN A 400 -21.96 -14.56 -6.06
N LEU A 401 -23.07 -13.92 -5.66
CA LEU A 401 -23.45 -12.59 -6.15
C LEU A 401 -22.41 -11.52 -5.80
N LEU A 402 -21.83 -11.56 -4.59
CA LEU A 402 -20.75 -10.66 -4.19
C LEU A 402 -19.46 -10.90 -4.99
N LEU A 403 -19.13 -12.16 -5.29
CA LEU A 403 -18.00 -12.52 -6.14
C LEU A 403 -18.20 -12.03 -7.58
N TYR A 404 -19.40 -12.20 -8.15
CA TYR A 404 -19.72 -11.71 -9.49
C TYR A 404 -19.77 -10.17 -9.56
N ALA A 405 -20.28 -9.51 -8.53
CA ALA A 405 -20.24 -8.05 -8.42
C ALA A 405 -18.79 -7.53 -8.31
N LEU A 406 -17.91 -8.25 -7.60
CA LEU A 406 -16.50 -7.92 -7.50
C LEU A 406 -15.76 -8.16 -8.81
N LEU A 407 -16.02 -9.28 -9.50
CA LEU A 407 -15.50 -9.55 -10.84
C LEU A 407 -15.95 -8.49 -11.86
N ALA A 408 -17.22 -8.06 -11.78
CA ALA A 408 -17.75 -6.98 -12.61
C ALA A 408 -17.09 -5.63 -12.30
N LEU A 409 -16.84 -5.31 -11.01
CA LEU A 409 -16.14 -4.09 -10.60
C LEU A 409 -14.68 -4.10 -11.08
N VAL A 410 -13.98 -5.22 -10.91
CA VAL A 410 -12.60 -5.41 -11.39
C VAL A 410 -12.53 -5.33 -12.91
N ALA A 411 -13.47 -5.96 -13.62
CA ALA A 411 -13.58 -5.85 -15.07
C ALA A 411 -13.86 -4.42 -15.54
N CYS A 412 -14.71 -3.68 -14.82
CA CYS A 412 -15.02 -2.28 -15.12
C CYS A 412 -13.79 -1.37 -14.90
N LEU A 413 -13.05 -1.57 -13.80
CA LEU A 413 -11.81 -0.83 -13.52
C LEU A 413 -10.70 -1.17 -14.52
N LEU A 414 -10.56 -2.43 -14.91
CA LEU A 414 -9.66 -2.87 -16.00
C LEU A 414 -10.08 -2.24 -17.33
N ALA A 415 -11.37 -2.23 -17.66
CA ALA A 415 -11.88 -1.61 -18.88
C ALA A 415 -11.61 -0.10 -18.90
N VAL A 416 -11.80 0.60 -17.78
CA VAL A 416 -11.46 2.03 -17.64
C VAL A 416 -9.95 2.26 -17.72
N GLY A 417 -9.14 1.39 -17.12
CA GLY A 417 -7.68 1.42 -17.19
C GLY A 417 -7.17 1.21 -18.62
N ILE A 418 -7.69 0.20 -19.32
CA ILE A 418 -7.39 -0.09 -20.72
C ILE A 418 -7.89 1.04 -21.63
N ALA A 419 -9.08 1.60 -21.39
CA ALA A 419 -9.60 2.73 -22.14
C ALA A 419 -8.74 3.97 -21.95
N ARG A 420 -8.27 4.26 -20.73
CA ARG A 420 -7.33 5.35 -20.43
C ARG A 420 -5.95 5.11 -21.03
N TRP A 421 -5.45 3.89 -21.00
CA TRP A 421 -4.18 3.50 -21.61
C TRP A 421 -4.24 3.60 -23.15
N ARG A 422 -5.33 3.12 -23.77
CA ARG A 422 -5.60 3.28 -25.21
C ARG A 422 -5.81 4.73 -25.60
N LYS A 423 -6.44 5.56 -24.76
CA LYS A 423 -6.61 7.00 -25.00
C LYS A 423 -5.29 7.76 -24.84
N SER A 424 -4.44 7.38 -23.90
CA SER A 424 -3.07 7.91 -23.75
C SER A 424 -2.19 7.53 -24.94
N ARG A 425 -2.30 6.29 -25.44
CA ARG A 425 -1.60 5.88 -26.66
C ARG A 425 -2.18 6.56 -27.91
N ARG A 426 -3.50 6.71 -28.04
CA ARG A 426 -4.11 7.44 -29.16
C ARG A 426 -3.78 8.94 -29.15
N ALA A 427 -3.59 9.56 -27.99
CA ALA A 427 -3.15 10.96 -27.89
C ALA A 427 -1.68 11.14 -28.30
N ASP A 428 -0.81 10.17 -28.00
CA ASP A 428 0.57 10.14 -28.53
C ASP A 428 0.60 9.73 -30.02
N SER A 429 -0.32 8.88 -30.49
CA SER A 429 -0.41 8.46 -31.90
C SER A 429 -1.13 9.45 -32.82
N SER A 430 -1.90 10.41 -32.29
CA SER A 430 -2.61 11.41 -33.10
C SER A 430 -1.75 12.61 -33.50
N VAL A 431 -0.49 12.67 -33.08
CA VAL A 431 0.45 13.72 -33.48
C VAL A 431 1.40 13.27 -34.62
N ASP A 432 1.61 11.96 -34.81
CA ASP A 432 2.55 11.45 -35.82
C ASP A 432 1.89 10.84 -37.08
N GLY A 433 0.57 10.99 -37.20
CA GLY A 433 -0.24 10.37 -38.26
C GLY A 433 -0.72 11.33 -39.36
N MET A 434 -0.06 12.46 -39.58
CA MET A 434 -0.30 13.29 -40.78
C MET A 434 1.03 13.56 -41.47
N ALA A 435 1.17 12.97 -42.65
CA ALA A 435 2.33 13.09 -43.53
C ALA A 435 2.70 14.56 -43.79
N ALA A 436 3.97 14.88 -43.58
CA ALA A 436 4.65 15.95 -44.28
C ALA A 436 5.78 15.33 -45.09
N ALA A 437 5.43 14.87 -46.30
CA ALA A 437 6.40 14.64 -47.35
C ALA A 437 6.99 16.00 -47.74
N GLY A 438 8.32 16.16 -47.67
CA GLY A 438 9.03 17.24 -48.36
C GLY A 438 10.07 18.04 -47.59
N ALA A 439 10.27 17.86 -46.28
CA ALA A 439 11.34 18.56 -45.56
C ALA A 439 12.35 17.57 -44.97
N ALA A 440 13.61 17.69 -45.39
CA ALA A 440 14.73 16.97 -44.77
C ALA A 440 14.69 17.22 -43.25
N PRO A 441 14.62 16.17 -42.42
CA PRO A 441 14.52 16.34 -40.97
C PRO A 441 15.78 17.00 -40.42
N ASP A 442 15.60 17.99 -39.55
CA ASP A 442 16.72 18.64 -38.84
C ASP A 442 17.39 17.66 -37.87
N LEU A 443 18.52 17.09 -38.31
CA LEU A 443 19.32 16.13 -37.56
C LEU A 443 19.96 16.68 -36.28
N ALA A 444 20.02 18.00 -36.09
CA ALA A 444 20.49 18.58 -34.83
C ALA A 444 19.44 18.49 -33.71
N CYS A 445 18.16 18.36 -34.07
CA CYS A 445 17.06 18.33 -33.11
C CYS A 445 17.09 17.05 -32.25
N GLU A 446 17.04 17.17 -30.92
CA GLU A 446 17.03 16.03 -29.98
C GLU A 446 15.73 15.19 -30.06
N ASP A 447 14.62 15.79 -30.49
CA ASP A 447 13.29 15.15 -30.50
C ASP A 447 13.02 14.29 -31.77
N LEU A 448 14.06 13.83 -32.47
CA LEU A 448 13.92 12.99 -33.67
C LEU A 448 13.66 11.51 -33.35
N SER A 449 12.54 10.98 -33.86
CA SER A 449 12.25 9.54 -33.80
C SER A 449 12.99 8.76 -34.90
N PRO A 450 13.73 7.67 -34.57
CA PRO A 450 14.35 6.79 -35.56
C PRO A 450 13.37 6.17 -36.57
N THR A 451 12.11 5.98 -36.20
CA THR A 451 11.08 5.37 -37.07
C THR A 451 10.46 6.36 -38.05
N ARG A 452 10.90 7.62 -38.07
CA ARG A 452 10.34 8.66 -38.94
C ARG A 452 10.64 8.43 -40.42
N LEU A 453 11.86 7.98 -40.74
CA LEU A 453 12.24 7.60 -42.10
C LEU A 453 12.54 6.09 -42.19
N PRO A 454 12.31 5.46 -43.35
CA PRO A 454 12.84 4.14 -43.68
C PRO A 454 14.36 4.09 -43.53
N THR A 455 14.89 2.89 -43.26
CA THR A 455 16.34 2.66 -43.13
C THR A 455 17.11 3.16 -44.37
N SER A 456 16.62 2.89 -45.58
CA SER A 456 17.27 3.33 -46.83
C SER A 456 17.41 4.85 -46.91
N GLU A 457 16.34 5.60 -46.59
CA GLU A 457 16.35 7.07 -46.63
C GLU A 457 17.32 7.67 -45.60
N TRP A 458 17.51 7.02 -44.44
CA TRP A 458 18.55 7.42 -43.49
C TRP A 458 19.97 7.18 -44.02
N LEU A 459 20.19 6.08 -44.76
CA LEU A 459 21.50 5.76 -45.36
C LEU A 459 21.83 6.71 -46.53
N ASP A 460 20.82 7.13 -47.29
CA ASP A 460 20.95 8.12 -48.36
C ASP A 460 21.29 9.49 -47.78
N LEU A 461 20.57 9.92 -46.73
CA LEU A 461 20.85 11.16 -46.01
C LEU A 461 22.26 11.17 -45.38
N ALA A 462 22.71 10.03 -44.84
CA ALA A 462 24.07 9.89 -44.32
C ALA A 462 25.13 10.05 -45.42
N SER A 463 24.87 9.49 -46.61
CA SER A 463 25.78 9.60 -47.76
C SER A 463 25.88 11.04 -48.26
N GLU A 464 24.75 11.74 -48.36
CA GLU A 464 24.71 13.15 -48.75
C GLU A 464 25.48 14.05 -47.77
N LEU A 465 25.32 13.84 -46.47
CA LEU A 465 26.01 14.63 -45.43
C LEU A 465 27.50 14.30 -45.36
N GLY A 466 27.87 13.04 -45.67
CA GLY A 466 29.26 12.65 -45.84
C GLY A 466 29.94 13.43 -46.97
N ILE A 467 29.28 13.57 -48.12
CA ILE A 467 29.79 14.35 -49.27
C ILE A 467 29.88 15.85 -48.94
N LYS A 468 28.91 16.39 -48.20
CA LYS A 468 28.90 17.78 -47.74
C LYS A 468 29.95 18.09 -46.67
N GLY A 469 30.65 17.09 -46.16
CA GLY A 469 31.68 17.24 -45.13
C GLY A 469 31.14 17.39 -43.70
N GLU A 470 29.83 17.23 -43.49
CA GLU A 470 29.19 17.30 -42.18
C GLU A 470 29.24 15.94 -41.46
N LEU A 471 30.45 15.46 -41.19
CA LEU A 471 30.72 14.07 -40.77
C LEU A 471 30.02 13.66 -39.47
N ARG A 472 29.83 14.57 -38.52
CA ARG A 472 29.08 14.31 -37.27
C ARG A 472 27.60 14.06 -37.51
N LEU A 473 26.99 14.82 -38.42
CA LEU A 473 25.58 14.65 -38.76
C LEU A 473 25.37 13.41 -39.63
N ALA A 474 26.33 13.10 -40.51
CA ALA A 474 26.35 11.84 -41.25
C ALA A 474 26.40 10.63 -40.30
N LEU A 475 27.27 10.66 -39.27
CA LEU A 475 27.36 9.60 -38.27
C LEU A 475 26.04 9.45 -37.48
N ARG A 476 25.38 10.56 -37.16
CA ARG A 476 24.07 10.53 -36.50
C ARG A 476 22.98 9.91 -37.39
N ALA A 477 22.95 10.23 -38.68
CA ALA A 477 22.02 9.61 -39.62
C ALA A 477 22.27 8.09 -39.73
N LEU A 478 23.53 7.63 -39.77
CA LEU A 478 23.87 6.20 -39.74
C LEU A 478 23.38 5.51 -38.47
N PHE A 479 23.54 6.14 -37.30
CA PHE A 479 23.06 5.58 -36.04
C PHE A 479 21.53 5.43 -36.02
N LEU A 480 20.81 6.44 -36.51
CA LEU A 480 19.35 6.39 -36.65
C LEU A 480 18.90 5.32 -37.65
N ALA A 481 19.66 5.10 -38.74
CA ALA A 481 19.40 4.02 -39.68
C ALA A 481 19.45 2.64 -39.00
N GLY A 482 20.46 2.40 -38.16
CA GLY A 482 20.60 1.16 -37.38
C GLY A 482 19.47 0.94 -36.38
N LEU A 483 19.09 1.98 -35.63
CA LEU A 483 17.94 1.90 -34.73
C LEU A 483 16.62 1.66 -35.48
N SER A 484 16.42 2.30 -36.63
CA SER A 484 15.24 2.10 -37.48
C SER A 484 15.17 0.66 -38.00
N HIS A 485 16.30 0.10 -38.46
CA HIS A 485 16.38 -1.28 -38.93
C HIS A 485 16.08 -2.29 -37.82
N LEU A 486 16.74 -2.17 -36.66
CA LEU A 486 16.50 -3.03 -35.50
C LEU A 486 15.06 -2.92 -34.95
N ALA A 487 14.43 -1.76 -35.10
CA ALA A 487 13.03 -1.58 -34.71
C ALA A 487 12.09 -2.30 -35.67
N ARG A 488 12.40 -2.27 -36.98
CA ARG A 488 11.61 -2.95 -38.03
C ARG A 488 11.74 -4.46 -37.97
N SER A 489 12.92 -4.99 -37.65
CA SER A 489 13.12 -6.43 -37.42
C SER A 489 12.53 -6.91 -36.08
N GLY A 490 12.01 -6.00 -35.24
CA GLY A 490 11.42 -6.32 -33.94
C GLY A 490 12.45 -6.60 -32.83
N ALA A 491 13.75 -6.50 -33.15
CA ALA A 491 14.85 -6.70 -32.21
C ALA A 491 14.87 -5.68 -31.07
N ILE A 492 14.41 -4.45 -31.32
CA ILE A 492 14.24 -3.40 -30.30
C ILE A 492 12.88 -2.70 -30.40
N SER A 493 12.46 -2.03 -29.33
CA SER A 493 11.26 -1.19 -29.34
C SER A 493 11.63 0.27 -29.14
N VAL A 494 11.44 1.10 -30.16
CA VAL A 494 11.75 2.53 -30.12
C VAL A 494 10.79 3.26 -29.18
N ALA A 495 11.34 3.99 -28.22
CA ALA A 495 10.57 4.82 -27.31
C ALA A 495 11.38 6.04 -26.87
N ARG A 496 10.71 7.19 -26.77
CA ARG A 496 11.35 8.48 -26.45
C ARG A 496 12.15 8.49 -25.15
N PHE A 497 11.73 7.71 -24.16
CA PHE A 497 12.38 7.71 -22.84
C PHE A 497 13.60 6.78 -22.75
N LYS A 498 13.90 6.01 -23.81
CA LYS A 498 15.00 5.03 -23.78
C LYS A 498 16.34 5.68 -24.07
N SER A 499 17.32 5.37 -23.25
CA SER A 499 18.73 5.71 -23.49
C SER A 499 19.40 4.69 -24.42
N ASN A 500 20.55 5.07 -25.00
CA ASN A 500 21.35 4.18 -25.85
C ASN A 500 21.73 2.87 -25.12
N ARG A 501 22.02 2.95 -23.82
CA ARG A 501 22.30 1.78 -22.98
C ARG A 501 21.06 0.90 -22.73
N GLU A 502 19.87 1.48 -22.70
CA GLU A 502 18.63 0.71 -22.59
C GLU A 502 18.33 -0.07 -23.88
N TYR A 503 18.64 0.51 -25.05
CA TYR A 503 18.58 -0.21 -26.32
C TYR A 503 19.56 -1.39 -26.36
N GLU A 504 20.80 -1.21 -25.89
CA GLU A 504 21.78 -2.30 -25.80
C GLU A 504 21.30 -3.44 -24.88
N ARG A 505 20.75 -3.10 -23.70
CA ARG A 505 20.19 -4.10 -22.76
C ARG A 505 18.94 -4.79 -23.31
N GLU A 506 18.11 -4.09 -24.08
CA GLU A 506 16.95 -4.70 -24.74
C GLU A 506 17.41 -5.68 -25.82
N LEU A 507 18.35 -5.27 -26.66
CA LEU A 507 18.92 -6.11 -27.72
C LEU A 507 19.58 -7.36 -27.13
N ARG A 508 20.41 -7.21 -26.09
CA ARG A 508 21.06 -8.35 -25.40
C ARG A 508 20.05 -9.35 -24.82
N ARG A 509 18.86 -8.89 -24.40
CA ARG A 509 17.80 -9.77 -23.89
C ARG A 509 17.02 -10.47 -25.00
N ARG A 510 16.78 -9.80 -26.12
CA ARG A 510 15.95 -10.32 -27.22
C ARG A 510 16.75 -11.13 -28.25
N ALA A 511 18.01 -10.77 -28.46
CA ALA A 511 18.91 -11.38 -29.43
C ALA A 511 20.11 -12.06 -28.72
N HIS A 512 19.85 -12.71 -27.58
CA HIS A 512 20.88 -13.44 -26.83
C HIS A 512 21.54 -14.58 -27.64
N ASP A 513 20.80 -15.16 -28.57
CA ASP A 513 21.27 -16.19 -29.51
C ASP A 513 22.18 -15.63 -30.61
N ARG A 514 22.29 -14.30 -30.73
CA ARG A 514 23.05 -13.59 -31.78
C ARG A 514 24.12 -12.70 -31.15
N ALA A 515 25.14 -13.33 -30.58
CA ALA A 515 26.22 -12.64 -29.86
C ALA A 515 26.93 -11.59 -30.73
N GLU A 516 27.14 -11.88 -32.02
CA GLU A 516 27.82 -10.99 -32.97
C GLU A 516 27.01 -9.70 -33.24
N LEU A 517 25.67 -9.80 -33.30
CA LEU A 517 24.79 -8.63 -33.43
C LEU A 517 24.88 -7.71 -32.21
N VAL A 518 24.89 -8.30 -31.01
CA VAL A 518 24.99 -7.56 -29.75
C VAL A 518 26.35 -6.87 -29.63
N GLU A 519 27.43 -7.55 -30.02
CA GLU A 519 28.79 -6.99 -30.02
C GLU A 519 28.92 -5.81 -30.99
N ALA A 520 28.50 -5.99 -32.24
CA ALA A 520 28.53 -4.94 -33.26
C ALA A 520 27.68 -3.71 -32.85
N PHE A 521 26.51 -3.91 -32.26
CA PHE A 521 25.69 -2.81 -31.74
C PHE A 521 26.35 -2.10 -30.55
N THR A 522 26.98 -2.86 -29.65
CA THR A 522 27.69 -2.30 -28.47
C THR A 522 28.86 -1.42 -28.89
N GLU A 523 29.65 -1.85 -29.87
CA GLU A 523 30.74 -1.06 -30.45
C GLU A 523 30.22 0.22 -31.11
N THR A 524 29.11 0.11 -31.87
CA THR A 524 28.47 1.24 -32.54
C THR A 524 27.97 2.29 -31.55
N VAL A 525 27.33 1.86 -30.46
CA VAL A 525 26.91 2.76 -29.36
C VAL A 525 28.12 3.43 -28.72
N ALA A 526 29.21 2.70 -28.47
CA ALA A 526 30.41 3.27 -27.85
C ALA A 526 31.05 4.37 -28.72
N VAL A 527 31.14 4.16 -30.04
CA VAL A 527 31.66 5.18 -30.98
C VAL A 527 30.70 6.36 -31.07
N PHE A 528 29.39 6.13 -31.13
CA PHE A 528 28.38 7.19 -31.17
C PHE A 528 28.45 8.08 -29.93
N GLU A 529 28.50 7.50 -28.73
CA GLU A 529 28.57 8.26 -27.46
C GLU A 529 29.83 9.14 -27.39
N ARG A 530 30.98 8.61 -27.80
CA ARG A 530 32.26 9.35 -27.78
C ARG A 530 32.32 10.53 -28.75
N THR A 531 31.60 10.42 -29.87
CA THR A 531 31.64 11.40 -30.98
C THR A 531 30.52 12.43 -30.90
N TRP A 532 29.31 12.01 -30.50
CA TRP A 532 28.14 12.87 -30.43
C TRP A 532 28.03 13.61 -29.08
N TYR A 533 28.25 12.91 -27.96
CA TYR A 533 28.21 13.51 -26.62
C TYR A 533 29.61 13.82 -26.07
N GLY A 534 30.67 13.29 -26.68
CA GLY A 534 32.06 13.55 -26.33
C GLY A 534 32.76 14.54 -27.25
N THR A 535 34.06 14.74 -27.02
CA THR A 535 34.90 15.72 -27.76
C THR A 535 35.66 15.10 -28.93
N HIS A 536 35.42 13.84 -29.29
CA HIS A 536 36.18 13.18 -30.36
C HIS A 536 35.80 13.78 -31.72
N ALA A 537 36.80 14.03 -32.56
CA ALA A 537 36.59 14.40 -33.94
C ALA A 537 36.09 13.19 -34.74
N VAL A 538 35.25 13.44 -35.74
CA VAL A 538 34.83 12.42 -36.70
C VAL A 538 35.57 12.69 -37.99
N ASP A 539 36.39 11.74 -38.43
CA ASP A 539 37.06 11.76 -39.72
C ASP A 539 36.41 10.74 -40.69
N GLY A 540 36.90 10.69 -41.93
CA GLY A 540 36.38 9.75 -42.93
C GLY A 540 36.64 8.28 -42.58
N GLU A 541 37.67 7.99 -41.81
CA GLU A 541 38.03 6.62 -41.40
C GLU A 541 37.06 6.10 -40.32
N VAL A 542 36.76 6.92 -39.31
CA VAL A 542 35.76 6.65 -38.28
C VAL A 542 34.38 6.47 -38.91
N LEU A 543 34.00 7.33 -39.85
CA LEU A 543 32.70 7.21 -40.54
C LEU A 543 32.63 5.92 -41.37
N GLY A 544 33.70 5.55 -42.07
CA GLY A 544 33.78 4.30 -42.84
C GLY A 544 33.74 3.05 -41.96
N SER A 545 34.46 3.05 -40.83
CA SER A 545 34.43 1.98 -39.83
C SER A 545 33.03 1.83 -39.20
N PHE A 546 32.40 2.97 -38.87
CA PHE A 546 31.04 2.99 -38.34
C PHE A 546 30.03 2.42 -39.35
N ARG A 547 30.16 2.76 -40.63
CA ARG A 547 29.31 2.20 -41.69
C ARG A 547 29.50 0.69 -41.83
N LYS A 548 30.75 0.21 -41.85
CA LYS A 548 31.05 -1.23 -41.92
C LYS A 548 30.44 -1.99 -40.74
N ASN A 549 30.45 -1.40 -39.54
CA ASN A 549 29.84 -2.03 -38.36
C ASN A 549 28.31 -2.01 -38.43
N LEU A 550 27.71 -0.95 -38.98
CA LEU A 550 26.28 -0.89 -39.25
C LEU A 550 25.85 -1.96 -40.27
N ASP A 551 26.64 -2.18 -41.32
CA ASP A 551 26.34 -3.22 -42.32
C ASP A 551 26.40 -4.62 -41.69
N ARG A 552 27.29 -4.87 -40.71
CA ARG A 552 27.28 -6.11 -39.89
C ARG A 552 26.01 -6.24 -39.06
N ILE A 553 25.55 -5.16 -38.43
CA ILE A 553 24.30 -5.15 -37.65
C ILE A 553 23.11 -5.51 -38.54
N ILE A 554 23.04 -4.95 -39.76
CA ILE A 554 21.97 -5.23 -40.72
C ILE A 554 22.01 -6.71 -41.14
N ALA A 555 23.19 -7.23 -41.51
CA ALA A 555 23.34 -8.62 -41.92
C ALA A 555 22.88 -9.62 -40.84
N HIS A 556 23.31 -9.46 -39.59
CA HIS A 556 22.95 -10.38 -38.50
C HIS A 556 21.56 -10.13 -37.89
N ALA A 557 20.91 -9.02 -38.24
CA ALA A 557 19.53 -8.76 -37.86
C ALA A 557 18.53 -9.49 -38.79
N ASP A 558 18.91 -9.71 -40.05
CA ASP A 558 18.08 -10.38 -41.07
C ASP A 558 18.28 -11.91 -41.14
N GLU A 559 19.39 -12.44 -40.59
CA GLU A 559 19.53 -13.86 -40.18
C GLU A 559 18.49 -14.23 -39.11
#